data_AF-A0A7S3V1S8-F1
#
_entry.id   AF-A0A7S3V1S8-F1
#
_cell.length_a   1.000
_cell.length_b   1.000
_cell.length_c   1.000
_cell.angle_alpha   90.00
_cell.angle_beta   90.00
_cell.angle_gamma   90.00
#
_symmetry.space_group_name_H-M   'P 1'
#
loop_
_entity.id
_entity.type
_entity.pdbx_description
1 polymer ?
#
loop_
_entity_poly.entity_id
_entity_poly.type
_entity_poly.pdbx_seq_one_letter_code
_entity_poly.pdbx_strand_id
1 'polypeptide(L)'
;EESGLNLAGIKELLHSGANVAHVRVVYGSYGGNKRYSAIHGVLKACNWGTRKRAATALKAVIILLKAGAHVNSRASSNSRDGAIVFSQQSTMQELNNRDGGFTSSTAFEMALDIILSAERERNSNIVEEMSDLKLKLLSVMLEHGANVNICNQIMINSVTARGVKSVRVWHRVLESNKLDILKALLPTIQLEKRSTWHIEASSGHEQDRTITGLHIACEMSNVPNSLMVAHELLEAGADVNSIMSGLECENVDTPQVRSYRICETPVHIAIRSGNIPLLYLLVKYGANLDMPKVRCPRGMFPAHSFIPFGRRKPLIAITEAYEAFVEAEISDSYLIKVDTLVAQQPFEIFEDMVSALNGELPNRHHEIFSLEMKRKFGL
;
A
#
# COMPACT_ATOMS: atom_id res chain seq x y z
N GLU A 1 -15.30 -15.01 -31.59
CA GLU A 1 -16.42 -14.05 -31.73
C GLU A 1 -16.90 -13.49 -30.39
N GLU A 2 -17.24 -14.32 -29.41
CA GLU A 2 -17.78 -13.86 -28.10
C GLU A 2 -16.90 -12.89 -27.28
N SER A 3 -15.59 -12.85 -27.49
CA SER A 3 -14.69 -11.93 -26.80
C SER A 3 -14.64 -10.54 -27.42
N GLY A 4 -15.13 -10.37 -28.66
CA GLY A 4 -14.94 -9.14 -29.43
C GLY A 4 -13.50 -8.86 -29.86
N LEU A 5 -12.50 -9.67 -29.45
CA LEU A 5 -11.12 -9.54 -29.91
C LEU A 5 -10.84 -10.46 -31.09
N ASN A 6 -10.47 -9.84 -32.22
CA ASN A 6 -9.96 -10.53 -33.38
C ASN A 6 -8.44 -10.77 -33.24
N LEU A 7 -8.06 -11.92 -32.64
CA LEU A 7 -6.66 -12.31 -32.50
C LEU A 7 -5.94 -12.44 -33.86
N ALA A 8 -6.65 -12.90 -34.90
CA ALA A 8 -6.09 -13.01 -36.24
C ALA A 8 -5.75 -11.62 -36.79
N GLY A 9 -6.66 -10.66 -36.64
CA GLY A 9 -6.43 -9.26 -37.04
C GLY A 9 -5.29 -8.60 -36.27
N ILE A 10 -5.14 -8.88 -34.97
CA ILE A 10 -3.97 -8.38 -34.21
C ILE A 10 -2.68 -8.95 -34.80
N LYS A 11 -2.62 -10.26 -35.07
CA LYS A 11 -1.43 -10.88 -35.67
C LYS A 11 -1.16 -10.29 -37.05
N GLU A 12 -2.17 -10.18 -37.90
CA GLU A 12 -2.03 -9.65 -39.26
C GLU A 12 -1.49 -8.21 -39.26
N LEU A 13 -2.00 -7.36 -38.37
CA LEU A 13 -1.50 -6.00 -38.18
C LEU A 13 -0.03 -6.00 -37.77
N LEU A 14 0.38 -6.86 -36.83
CA LEU A 14 1.77 -6.97 -36.40
C LEU A 14 2.68 -7.47 -37.53
N HIS A 15 2.24 -8.45 -38.34
CA HIS A 15 3.00 -8.93 -39.50
C HIS A 15 3.13 -7.86 -40.59
N SER A 16 2.13 -6.97 -40.70
CA SER A 16 2.15 -5.81 -41.62
C SER A 16 3.06 -4.67 -41.14
N GLY A 17 3.83 -4.85 -40.06
CA GLY A 17 4.72 -3.84 -39.52
C GLY A 17 4.01 -2.77 -38.68
N ALA A 18 2.76 -3.02 -38.23
CA ALA A 18 2.08 -2.09 -37.33
C ALA A 18 2.91 -1.90 -36.05
N ASN A 19 3.21 -0.65 -35.75
CA ASN A 19 3.98 -0.32 -34.55
C ASN A 19 3.17 -0.74 -33.31
N VAL A 20 3.73 -1.60 -32.46
CA VAL A 20 3.03 -2.11 -31.27
C VAL A 20 2.96 -1.07 -30.14
N ALA A 21 3.85 -0.07 -30.21
CA ALA A 21 3.75 1.14 -29.42
C ALA A 21 2.65 2.07 -29.94
N HIS A 22 2.00 1.75 -31.08
CA HIS A 22 1.00 2.63 -31.68
C HIS A 22 -0.16 2.85 -30.72
N VAL A 23 -0.60 4.09 -30.76
CA VAL A 23 -1.42 4.70 -29.75
C VAL A 23 -2.78 4.94 -30.36
N ARG A 24 -3.79 4.20 -29.91
CA ARG A 24 -5.17 4.51 -30.33
C ARG A 24 -5.59 5.79 -29.66
N VAL A 25 -5.95 6.80 -30.46
CA VAL A 25 -6.64 8.00 -29.99
C VAL A 25 -8.12 7.66 -29.89
N VAL A 26 -8.65 7.68 -28.68
CA VAL A 26 -10.10 7.59 -28.45
C VAL A 26 -10.60 8.99 -28.13
N TYR A 27 -11.52 9.50 -28.95
CA TYR A 27 -12.24 10.72 -28.67
C TYR A 27 -13.14 10.49 -27.45
N GLY A 28 -12.81 11.12 -26.32
CA GLY A 28 -13.71 11.16 -25.17
C GLY A 28 -14.92 12.05 -25.45
N SER A 29 -16.01 11.84 -24.72
CA SER A 29 -17.25 12.63 -24.82
C SER A 29 -17.07 14.15 -24.64
N TYR A 30 -15.92 14.57 -24.12
CA TYR A 30 -15.52 15.96 -23.90
C TYR A 30 -14.38 16.44 -24.82
N GLY A 31 -14.16 15.77 -25.97
CA GLY A 31 -13.16 16.18 -26.97
C GLY A 31 -11.70 15.91 -26.57
N GLY A 32 -11.46 15.23 -25.44
CA GLY A 32 -10.12 14.82 -25.03
C GLY A 32 -9.63 13.60 -25.81
N ASN A 33 -8.49 13.71 -26.47
CA ASN A 33 -7.82 12.61 -27.16
C ASN A 33 -7.05 11.75 -26.16
N LYS A 34 -7.60 10.58 -25.80
CA LYS A 34 -6.88 9.63 -24.94
C LYS A 34 -6.05 8.69 -25.79
N ARG A 35 -4.77 8.62 -25.46
CA ARG A 35 -3.73 7.84 -26.11
C ARG A 35 -3.49 6.56 -25.31
N TYR A 36 -3.89 5.42 -25.85
CA TYR A 36 -3.69 4.10 -25.23
C TYR A 36 -2.72 3.25 -26.03
N SER A 37 -1.78 2.57 -25.37
CA SER A 37 -1.02 1.51 -26.05
C SER A 37 -1.91 0.32 -26.39
N ALA A 38 -1.47 -0.53 -27.32
CA ALA A 38 -2.22 -1.72 -27.72
C ALA A 38 -2.58 -2.62 -26.51
N ILE A 39 -1.68 -2.73 -25.53
CA ILE A 39 -1.92 -3.50 -24.29
C ILE A 39 -3.09 -2.91 -23.51
N HIS A 40 -3.16 -1.59 -23.31
CA HIS A 40 -4.30 -0.96 -22.63
C HIS A 40 -5.61 -1.22 -23.38
N GLY A 41 -5.58 -1.17 -24.72
CA GLY A 41 -6.73 -1.48 -25.55
C GLY A 41 -7.27 -2.89 -25.28
N VAL A 42 -6.38 -3.88 -25.23
CA VAL A 42 -6.73 -5.27 -24.88
C VAL A 42 -7.27 -5.35 -23.46
N LEU A 43 -6.53 -4.83 -22.47
CA LEU A 43 -6.92 -4.89 -21.06
C LEU A 43 -8.28 -4.24 -20.79
N LYS A 44 -8.59 -3.13 -21.47
CA LYS A 44 -9.85 -2.40 -21.32
C LYS A 44 -11.02 -3.01 -22.10
N ALA A 45 -10.78 -3.53 -23.30
CA ALA A 45 -11.83 -4.09 -24.15
C ALA A 45 -12.28 -5.48 -23.69
N CYS A 46 -11.35 -6.25 -23.10
CA CYS A 46 -11.69 -7.53 -22.52
C CYS A 46 -12.42 -7.28 -21.21
N ASN A 47 -13.75 -7.42 -21.21
CA ASN A 47 -14.45 -7.62 -19.95
C ASN A 47 -13.94 -8.95 -19.35
N TRP A 48 -13.12 -8.87 -18.30
CA TRP A 48 -12.49 -10.02 -17.64
C TRP A 48 -13.47 -10.87 -16.83
N GLY A 49 -14.78 -10.56 -16.86
CA GLY A 49 -15.81 -11.30 -16.14
C GLY A 49 -16.10 -12.73 -16.64
N THR A 50 -15.46 -13.21 -17.71
CA THR A 50 -15.52 -14.64 -18.08
C THR A 50 -14.15 -15.22 -18.36
N ARG A 51 -13.93 -16.48 -17.94
CA ARG A 51 -12.66 -17.20 -18.11
C ARG A 51 -12.20 -17.25 -19.57
N LYS A 52 -13.11 -17.49 -20.52
CA LYS A 52 -12.81 -17.53 -21.96
C LYS A 52 -12.33 -16.17 -22.47
N ARG A 53 -12.93 -15.06 -22.02
CA ARG A 53 -12.51 -13.70 -22.39
C ARG A 53 -11.17 -13.36 -21.77
N ALA A 54 -10.97 -13.64 -20.49
CA ALA A 54 -9.71 -13.46 -19.79
C ALA A 54 -8.54 -14.24 -20.43
N ALA A 55 -8.76 -15.51 -20.78
CA ALA A 55 -7.77 -16.33 -21.47
C ALA A 55 -7.43 -15.78 -22.87
N THR A 56 -8.43 -15.25 -23.59
CA THR A 56 -8.23 -14.60 -24.90
C THR A 56 -7.44 -13.29 -24.75
N ALA A 57 -7.77 -12.49 -23.73
CA ALA A 57 -7.07 -11.26 -23.37
C ALA A 57 -5.60 -11.53 -23.07
N LEU A 58 -5.33 -12.52 -22.21
CA LEU A 58 -3.99 -12.94 -21.84
C LEU A 58 -3.19 -13.38 -23.08
N LYS A 59 -3.76 -14.18 -23.98
CA LYS A 59 -3.13 -14.56 -25.24
C LYS A 59 -2.78 -13.35 -26.11
N ALA A 60 -3.69 -12.37 -26.22
CA ALA A 60 -3.45 -11.14 -26.96
C ALA A 60 -2.31 -10.31 -26.33
N VAL A 61 -2.30 -10.16 -24.99
CA VAL A 61 -1.23 -9.47 -24.27
C VAL A 61 0.13 -10.14 -24.52
N ILE A 62 0.22 -11.47 -24.40
CA ILE A 62 1.45 -12.22 -24.69
C ILE A 62 1.95 -11.96 -26.12
N ILE A 63 1.05 -11.97 -27.11
CA ILE A 63 1.41 -11.69 -28.51
C ILE A 63 1.97 -10.26 -28.66
N LEU A 64 1.31 -9.27 -28.05
CA LEU A 64 1.75 -7.87 -28.10
C LEU A 64 3.12 -7.68 -27.43
N LEU A 65 3.34 -8.31 -26.28
CA LEU A 65 4.61 -8.25 -25.55
C LEU A 65 5.76 -8.87 -26.35
N LYS A 66 5.54 -10.04 -26.96
CA LYS A 66 6.52 -10.67 -27.85
C LYS A 66 6.84 -9.84 -29.09
N ALA A 67 5.89 -9.01 -29.53
CA ALA A 67 6.10 -8.08 -30.63
C ALA A 67 6.79 -6.76 -30.21
N GLY A 68 7.18 -6.61 -28.93
CA GLY A 68 7.90 -5.44 -28.43
C GLY A 68 7.02 -4.35 -27.82
N ALA A 69 5.76 -4.64 -27.49
CA ALA A 69 4.94 -3.71 -26.73
C ALA A 69 5.53 -3.49 -25.31
N HIS A 70 5.59 -2.23 -24.87
CA HIS A 70 6.18 -1.90 -23.57
C HIS A 70 5.14 -1.94 -22.43
N VAL A 71 5.34 -2.80 -21.44
CA VAL A 71 4.50 -2.97 -20.24
C VAL A 71 4.33 -1.69 -19.40
N ASN A 72 5.36 -0.86 -19.35
CA ASN A 72 5.35 0.39 -18.59
C ASN A 72 4.93 1.59 -19.43
N SER A 73 4.41 1.37 -20.65
CA SER A 73 3.81 2.46 -21.45
C SER A 73 2.69 3.11 -20.65
N ARG A 74 2.66 4.44 -20.57
CA ARG A 74 1.58 5.21 -19.90
C ARG A 74 0.48 5.53 -20.90
N ALA A 75 -0.77 5.37 -20.48
CA ALA A 75 -1.87 6.03 -21.17
C ALA A 75 -1.74 7.54 -20.98
N SER A 76 -1.61 8.29 -22.07
CA SER A 76 -1.57 9.75 -22.02
C SER A 76 -2.97 10.30 -22.32
N SER A 77 -3.41 11.27 -21.54
CA SER A 77 -4.50 12.17 -21.91
C SER A 77 -3.89 13.48 -22.36
N ASN A 78 -3.48 13.58 -23.63
CA ASN A 78 -3.07 14.87 -24.17
C ASN A 78 -4.32 15.71 -24.41
N SER A 79 -4.48 16.76 -23.61
CA SER A 79 -5.28 17.92 -23.98
C SER A 79 -4.46 18.82 -24.89
N ARG A 80 -4.87 18.87 -26.16
CA ARG A 80 -4.42 19.75 -27.25
C ARG A 80 -3.02 19.50 -27.81
N ASP A 81 -2.97 19.53 -29.12
CA ASP A 81 -1.83 19.22 -29.97
C ASP A 81 -0.64 20.15 -29.70
N GLY A 82 0.43 19.57 -29.19
CA GLY A 82 1.75 20.20 -29.04
C GLY A 82 2.71 19.13 -28.58
N ALA A 83 3.58 18.66 -29.47
CA ALA A 83 4.57 17.64 -29.20
C ALA A 83 5.67 18.19 -28.27
N ILE A 84 5.38 18.33 -26.99
CA ILE A 84 6.41 18.53 -25.98
C ILE A 84 6.75 17.14 -25.45
N VAL A 85 7.92 16.65 -25.86
CA VAL A 85 8.58 15.51 -25.23
C VAL A 85 8.80 15.90 -23.77
N PHE A 86 7.98 15.36 -22.87
CA PHE A 86 8.14 15.57 -21.43
C PHE A 86 9.47 14.96 -20.99
N SER A 87 10.53 15.78 -20.94
CA SER A 87 11.59 15.59 -19.96
C SER A 87 10.96 15.75 -18.57
N GLN A 88 11.41 14.95 -17.60
CA GLN A 88 10.73 14.71 -16.31
C GLN A 88 10.50 15.95 -15.40
N GLN A 89 10.71 17.20 -15.85
CA GLN A 89 10.73 18.38 -14.98
C GLN A 89 10.05 19.66 -15.49
N SER A 90 9.40 19.72 -16.67
CA SER A 90 8.90 21.01 -17.19
C SER A 90 7.38 21.19 -17.16
N THR A 91 6.95 22.14 -16.31
CA THR A 91 5.70 22.94 -16.28
C THR A 91 4.35 22.21 -16.44
N MET A 92 3.76 21.91 -15.28
CA MET A 92 2.53 21.15 -15.07
C MET A 92 1.31 22.02 -14.69
N GLN A 93 1.34 23.34 -14.96
CA GLN A 93 0.40 24.31 -14.37
C GLN A 93 -0.89 24.60 -15.16
N GLU A 94 -0.98 24.31 -16.47
CA GLU A 94 -2.09 24.86 -17.29
C GLU A 94 -3.23 23.89 -17.68
N LEU A 95 -3.23 22.62 -17.23
CA LEU A 95 -4.22 21.62 -17.71
C LEU A 95 -5.28 21.17 -16.68
N ASN A 96 -5.40 21.84 -15.54
CA ASN A 96 -6.07 21.30 -14.35
C ASN A 96 -7.51 21.79 -14.05
N ASN A 97 -8.17 22.48 -14.98
CA ASN A 97 -9.38 23.25 -14.61
C ASN A 97 -10.75 22.53 -14.69
N ARG A 98 -10.88 21.21 -14.88
CA ARG A 98 -12.20 20.55 -14.85
C ARG A 98 -12.19 19.12 -14.29
N ASP A 99 -12.61 18.98 -13.01
CA ASP A 99 -13.25 17.88 -12.25
C ASP A 99 -12.92 16.38 -12.50
N GLY A 100 -12.02 16.02 -13.39
CA GLY A 100 -11.55 14.65 -13.57
C GLY A 100 -10.07 14.57 -13.31
N GLY A 101 -9.66 14.14 -12.11
CA GLY A 101 -8.25 13.87 -11.83
C GLY A 101 -7.68 12.93 -12.90
N PHE A 102 -6.72 13.42 -13.69
CA PHE A 102 -6.07 12.62 -14.73
C PHE A 102 -5.05 11.70 -14.08
N THR A 103 -5.34 10.40 -14.01
CA THR A 103 -4.33 9.40 -13.65
C THR A 103 -3.77 8.81 -14.93
N SER A 104 -2.47 9.05 -15.19
CA SER A 104 -1.75 8.34 -16.24
C SER A 104 -1.39 6.96 -15.72
N SER A 105 -2.26 5.97 -15.93
CA SER A 105 -1.93 4.58 -15.59
C SER A 105 -1.06 3.96 -16.68
N THR A 106 -0.10 3.14 -16.26
CA THR A 106 0.62 2.23 -17.15
C THR A 106 -0.21 0.99 -17.46
N ALA A 107 0.18 0.26 -18.51
CA ALA A 107 -0.50 -0.99 -18.84
C ALA A 107 -0.34 -2.01 -17.70
N PHE A 108 0.81 -2.03 -17.04
CA PHE A 108 1.04 -2.84 -15.83
C PHE A 108 0.11 -2.46 -14.68
N GLU A 109 -0.08 -1.16 -14.41
CA GLU A 109 -1.00 -0.71 -13.37
C GLU A 109 -2.45 -1.10 -13.66
N MET A 110 -2.88 -0.97 -14.92
CA MET A 110 -4.21 -1.41 -15.35
C MET A 110 -4.38 -2.93 -15.18
N ALA A 111 -3.35 -3.72 -15.50
CA ALA A 111 -3.37 -5.16 -15.28
C ALA A 111 -3.49 -5.50 -13.79
N LEU A 112 -2.76 -4.79 -12.92
CA LEU A 112 -2.88 -4.96 -11.49
C LEU A 112 -4.26 -4.56 -10.97
N ASP A 113 -4.85 -3.47 -11.45
CA ASP A 113 -6.22 -3.09 -11.05
C ASP A 113 -7.24 -4.18 -11.44
N ILE A 114 -7.07 -4.85 -12.59
CA ILE A 114 -7.88 -6.02 -13.01
C ILE A 114 -7.65 -7.23 -12.09
N ILE A 115 -6.40 -7.46 -11.67
CA ILE A 115 -6.04 -8.55 -10.77
C ILE A 115 -6.68 -8.30 -9.39
N LEU A 116 -6.54 -7.09 -8.84
CA LEU A 116 -6.97 -6.72 -7.50
C LEU A 116 -8.50 -6.55 -7.37
N SER A 117 -9.20 -6.18 -8.45
CA SER A 117 -10.66 -5.97 -8.43
C SER A 117 -11.51 -7.24 -8.34
N ALA A 118 -10.91 -8.43 -8.48
CA ALA A 118 -11.59 -9.73 -8.54
C ALA A 118 -12.57 -10.01 -7.40
N GLU A 119 -12.23 -9.57 -6.19
CA GLU A 119 -12.94 -10.01 -4.98
C GLU A 119 -14.27 -9.33 -4.74
N ARG A 120 -14.59 -8.29 -5.52
CA ARG A 120 -15.92 -7.69 -5.44
C ARG A 120 -16.99 -8.57 -6.09
N GLU A 121 -16.61 -9.62 -6.82
CA GLU A 121 -17.53 -10.54 -7.48
C GLU A 121 -18.00 -11.61 -6.49
N ARG A 122 -19.31 -11.69 -6.25
CA ARG A 122 -19.92 -12.58 -5.23
C ARG A 122 -19.84 -14.09 -5.53
N ASN A 123 -19.33 -14.49 -6.69
CA ASN A 123 -19.33 -15.89 -7.14
C ASN A 123 -17.98 -16.57 -6.88
N SER A 124 -17.83 -17.23 -5.73
CA SER A 124 -16.60 -17.92 -5.29
C SER A 124 -15.99 -18.86 -6.34
N ASN A 125 -16.82 -19.62 -7.06
CA ASN A 125 -16.34 -20.61 -8.04
C ASN A 125 -15.66 -19.95 -9.26
N ILE A 126 -16.11 -18.75 -9.66
CA ILE A 126 -15.50 -18.02 -10.78
C ILE A 126 -14.16 -17.40 -10.34
N VAL A 127 -14.06 -17.01 -9.07
CA VAL A 127 -12.87 -16.35 -8.50
C VAL A 127 -11.66 -17.28 -8.55
N GLU A 128 -11.81 -18.54 -8.15
CA GLU A 128 -10.71 -19.50 -8.11
C GLU A 128 -10.14 -19.78 -9.51
N GLU A 129 -11.00 -20.09 -10.49
CA GLU A 129 -10.55 -20.34 -11.87
C GLU A 129 -9.90 -19.12 -12.54
N MET A 130 -10.29 -17.92 -12.12
CA MET A 130 -9.74 -16.66 -12.62
C MET A 130 -8.43 -16.28 -11.95
N SER A 131 -8.15 -16.79 -10.76
CA SER A 131 -6.93 -16.52 -9.99
C SER A 131 -5.68 -16.96 -10.77
N ASP A 132 -5.70 -18.17 -11.34
CA ASP A 132 -4.59 -18.71 -12.15
C ASP A 132 -4.27 -17.82 -13.36
N LEU A 133 -5.31 -17.36 -14.07
CA LEU A 133 -5.13 -16.49 -15.23
C LEU A 133 -4.58 -15.11 -14.84
N LYS A 134 -4.95 -14.62 -13.66
CA LYS A 134 -4.48 -13.34 -13.11
C LYS A 134 -3.02 -13.40 -12.67
N LEU A 135 -2.63 -14.47 -11.97
CA LEU A 135 -1.22 -14.72 -11.62
C LEU A 135 -0.37 -14.98 -12.87
N LYS A 136 -0.94 -15.65 -13.89
CA LYS A 136 -0.28 -15.81 -15.19
C LYS A 136 -0.12 -14.49 -15.94
N LEU A 137 -1.10 -13.60 -15.87
CA LEU A 137 -0.96 -12.25 -16.42
C LEU A 137 0.16 -11.48 -15.71
N LEU A 138 0.22 -11.56 -14.38
CA LEU A 138 1.23 -10.90 -13.58
C LEU A 138 2.64 -11.38 -13.91
N SER A 139 2.87 -12.70 -13.90
CA SER A 139 4.17 -13.31 -14.23
C SER A 139 4.63 -12.91 -15.63
N VAL A 140 3.75 -13.01 -16.63
CA VAL A 140 4.07 -12.58 -18.00
C VAL A 140 4.47 -11.10 -18.06
N MET A 141 3.79 -10.21 -17.31
CA MET A 141 4.16 -8.79 -17.29
C MET A 141 5.53 -8.57 -16.64
N LEU A 142 5.83 -9.26 -15.54
CA LEU A 142 7.13 -9.19 -14.85
C LEU A 142 8.27 -9.70 -15.72
N GLU A 143 8.07 -10.83 -16.42
CA GLU A 143 9.02 -11.41 -17.38
C GLU A 143 9.40 -10.43 -18.50
N HIS A 144 8.47 -9.54 -18.88
CA HIS A 144 8.67 -8.52 -19.91
C HIS A 144 9.07 -7.16 -19.33
N GLY A 145 9.65 -7.13 -18.12
CA GLY A 145 10.27 -5.94 -17.53
C GLY A 145 9.27 -4.96 -16.91
N ALA A 146 8.14 -5.45 -16.38
CA ALA A 146 7.22 -4.60 -15.65
C ALA A 146 7.90 -4.05 -14.40
N ASN A 147 7.89 -2.72 -14.26
CA ASN A 147 8.57 -2.07 -13.15
C ASN A 147 7.57 -1.85 -12.00
N VAL A 148 7.67 -2.69 -10.98
CA VAL A 148 6.84 -2.63 -9.77
C VAL A 148 7.05 -1.36 -8.95
N ASN A 149 8.20 -0.71 -9.12
CA ASN A 149 8.59 0.50 -8.39
C ASN A 149 8.10 1.79 -9.07
N ILE A 150 7.32 1.68 -10.15
CA ILE A 150 6.66 2.83 -10.77
C ILE A 150 5.81 3.54 -9.72
N CYS A 151 5.86 4.87 -9.77
CA CYS A 151 5.04 5.70 -8.94
C CYS A 151 3.91 6.31 -9.78
N ASN A 152 2.68 6.09 -9.33
CA ASN A 152 1.51 6.80 -9.81
C ASN A 152 1.46 8.14 -9.08
N GLN A 153 1.44 9.23 -9.84
CA GLN A 153 1.21 10.56 -9.30
C GLN A 153 -0.25 10.93 -9.56
N ILE A 154 -0.99 11.09 -8.48
CA ILE A 154 -2.38 11.52 -8.51
C ILE A 154 -2.36 12.99 -8.10
N MET A 155 -2.63 13.86 -9.07
CA MET A 155 -2.87 15.28 -8.79
C MET A 155 -4.24 15.41 -8.14
N ILE A 156 -4.26 15.95 -6.93
CA ILE A 156 -5.50 16.26 -6.21
C ILE A 156 -5.74 17.74 -6.44
N ASN A 157 -6.79 18.07 -7.18
CA ASN A 157 -7.23 19.43 -7.41
C ASN A 157 -8.74 19.48 -7.17
N SER A 158 -9.14 19.58 -5.91
CA SER A 158 -10.52 19.84 -5.53
C SER A 158 -10.66 21.30 -5.06
N VAL A 159 -11.90 21.74 -4.87
CA VAL A 159 -12.20 23.05 -4.27
C VAL A 159 -11.64 23.15 -2.85
N THR A 160 -11.56 22.02 -2.14
CA THR A 160 -11.18 21.94 -0.73
C THR A 160 -9.75 21.48 -0.49
N ALA A 161 -9.06 20.94 -1.49
CA ALA A 161 -7.72 20.41 -1.34
C ALA A 161 -6.93 20.46 -2.65
N ARG A 162 -5.65 20.81 -2.54
CA ARG A 162 -4.70 20.76 -3.64
C ARG A 162 -3.47 19.98 -3.23
N GLY A 163 -2.89 19.22 -4.14
CA GLY A 163 -1.72 18.43 -3.79
C GLY A 163 -1.35 17.35 -4.78
N VAL A 164 -0.36 16.56 -4.40
CA VAL A 164 0.15 15.44 -5.16
C VAL A 164 0.24 14.23 -4.24
N LYS A 165 -0.43 13.15 -4.63
CA LYS A 165 -0.29 11.84 -4.00
C LYS A 165 0.55 10.96 -4.91
N SER A 166 1.75 10.63 -4.48
CA SER A 166 2.69 9.75 -5.17
C SER A 166 2.64 8.36 -4.53
N VAL A 167 1.90 7.44 -5.13
CA VAL A 167 1.69 6.07 -4.62
C VAL A 167 2.41 5.08 -5.52
N ARG A 168 3.24 4.21 -4.95
CA ARG A 168 3.83 3.11 -5.73
C ARG A 168 2.84 2.01 -6.02
N VAL A 169 3.02 1.40 -7.18
CA VAL A 169 2.18 0.30 -7.64
C VAL A 169 2.13 -0.83 -6.62
N TRP A 170 3.28 -1.26 -6.09
CA TRP A 170 3.32 -2.34 -5.09
C TRP A 170 2.73 -1.94 -3.73
N HIS A 171 2.69 -0.64 -3.36
CA HIS A 171 1.99 -0.21 -2.14
C HIS A 171 0.48 -0.46 -2.23
N ARG A 172 -0.12 -0.36 -3.43
CA ARG A 172 -1.53 -0.71 -3.65
C ARG A 172 -1.78 -2.21 -3.48
N VAL A 173 -0.80 -3.04 -3.83
CA VAL A 173 -0.86 -4.48 -3.60
C VAL A 173 -0.84 -4.79 -2.11
N LEU A 174 -0.02 -4.08 -1.32
CA LEU A 174 -0.06 -4.19 0.14
C LEU A 174 -1.43 -3.81 0.69
N GLU A 175 -1.98 -2.66 0.30
CA GLU A 175 -3.31 -2.20 0.72
C GLU A 175 -4.43 -3.20 0.38
N SER A 176 -4.24 -4.01 -0.66
CA SER A 176 -5.20 -5.06 -1.05
C SER A 176 -5.10 -6.36 -0.25
N ASN A 177 -4.08 -6.50 0.61
CA ASN A 177 -3.84 -7.67 1.47
C ASN A 177 -3.73 -9.02 0.72
N LYS A 178 -3.20 -9.00 -0.50
CA LYS A 178 -3.01 -10.19 -1.35
C LYS A 178 -1.60 -10.73 -1.27
N LEU A 179 -1.42 -11.68 -0.36
CA LEU A 179 -0.13 -12.31 -0.08
C LEU A 179 0.50 -12.95 -1.32
N ASP A 180 -0.27 -13.69 -2.12
CA ASP A 180 0.27 -14.39 -3.31
C ASP A 180 0.81 -13.42 -4.36
N ILE A 181 0.11 -12.31 -4.58
CA ILE A 181 0.53 -11.26 -5.50
C ILE A 181 1.78 -10.59 -4.95
N LEU A 182 1.78 -10.25 -3.65
CA LEU A 182 2.96 -9.66 -3.01
C LEU A 182 4.18 -10.57 -3.17
N LYS A 183 4.06 -11.86 -2.87
CA LYS A 183 5.13 -12.86 -3.03
C LYS A 183 5.69 -12.90 -4.45
N ALA A 184 4.82 -12.84 -5.46
CA ALA A 184 5.26 -12.77 -6.85
C ALA A 184 6.02 -11.47 -7.18
N LEU A 185 5.72 -10.36 -6.49
CA LEU A 185 6.37 -9.07 -6.71
C LEU A 185 7.68 -8.90 -5.93
N LEU A 186 7.80 -9.50 -4.73
CA LEU A 186 8.91 -9.29 -3.80
C LEU A 186 10.31 -9.34 -4.44
N PRO A 187 10.65 -10.29 -5.33
CA PRO A 187 11.98 -10.36 -5.95
C PRO A 187 12.37 -9.11 -6.76
N THR A 188 11.41 -8.28 -7.14
CA THR A 188 11.61 -7.09 -7.98
C THR A 188 11.36 -5.77 -7.25
N ILE A 189 10.84 -5.82 -6.02
CA ILE A 189 10.49 -4.64 -5.23
C ILE A 189 11.74 -4.01 -4.64
N GLN A 190 11.81 -2.68 -4.69
CA GLN A 190 12.77 -1.89 -3.92
C GLN A 190 12.10 -1.43 -2.62
N LEU A 191 12.31 -2.19 -1.55
CA LEU A 191 11.58 -2.06 -0.27
C LEU A 191 11.75 -0.68 0.39
N GLU A 192 12.90 -0.04 0.19
CA GLU A 192 13.22 1.30 0.74
C GLU A 192 12.46 2.45 0.06
N LYS A 193 11.81 2.20 -1.07
CA LYS A 193 11.18 3.27 -1.84
C LYS A 193 9.88 3.72 -1.15
N ARG A 194 9.80 5.02 -0.81
CA ARG A 194 8.72 5.62 0.00
C ARG A 194 7.63 6.29 -0.78
N SER A 195 6.36 5.98 -0.53
CA SER A 195 5.25 6.71 -1.14
C SER A 195 5.09 8.04 -0.42
N THR A 196 4.76 9.10 -1.15
CA THR A 196 4.71 10.47 -0.61
C THR A 196 3.37 11.11 -0.90
N TRP A 197 2.77 11.75 0.09
CA TRP A 197 1.52 12.49 -0.03
C TRP A 197 1.79 13.93 0.41
N HIS A 198 1.50 14.89 -0.46
CA HIS A 198 1.58 16.32 -0.14
C HIS A 198 0.23 16.94 -0.51
N ILE A 199 -0.65 17.11 0.46
CA ILE A 199 -2.02 17.59 0.25
C ILE A 199 -2.24 18.78 1.17
N GLU A 200 -2.55 19.93 0.58
CA GLU A 200 -2.93 21.16 1.25
C GLU A 200 -4.45 21.30 1.19
N ALA A 201 -5.14 21.12 2.31
CA ALA A 201 -6.57 21.43 2.39
C ALA A 201 -6.78 22.94 2.62
N SER A 202 -7.87 23.48 2.07
CA SER A 202 -8.29 24.87 2.30
C SER A 202 -8.62 25.17 3.76
N SER A 203 -8.93 24.13 4.54
CA SER A 203 -9.12 24.20 6.00
C SER A 203 -7.80 24.34 6.78
N GLY A 204 -6.65 24.38 6.11
CA GLY A 204 -5.32 24.39 6.74
C GLY A 204 -4.84 23.00 7.19
N HIS A 205 -5.61 21.95 6.93
CA HIS A 205 -5.16 20.58 7.14
C HIS A 205 -4.20 20.16 6.04
N GLU A 206 -2.91 20.26 6.35
CA GLU A 206 -1.86 19.77 5.47
C GLU A 206 -1.49 18.33 5.84
N GLN A 207 -1.49 17.47 4.82
CA GLN A 207 -0.96 16.12 4.89
C GLN A 207 0.35 16.08 4.11
N ASP A 208 1.47 16.10 4.83
CA ASP A 208 2.79 15.77 4.27
C ASP A 208 3.22 14.43 4.88
N ARG A 209 3.16 13.36 4.10
CA ARG A 209 3.42 12.00 4.56
C ARG A 209 4.40 11.29 3.66
N THR A 210 5.43 10.66 4.22
CA THR A 210 6.32 9.72 3.52
C THR A 210 6.32 8.38 4.25
N ILE A 211 5.95 7.31 3.54
CA ILE A 211 5.70 6.00 4.15
C ILE A 211 6.35 4.88 3.32
N THR A 212 6.99 3.89 3.98
CA THR A 212 7.55 2.68 3.33
C THR A 212 6.49 1.57 3.30
N GLY A 213 6.74 0.47 2.58
CA GLY A 213 5.80 -0.66 2.57
C GLY A 213 5.58 -1.30 3.93
N LEU A 214 6.63 -1.41 4.76
CA LEU A 214 6.52 -2.00 6.10
C LEU A 214 5.60 -1.18 7.00
N HIS A 215 5.68 0.14 6.96
CA HIS A 215 4.75 1.00 7.69
C HIS A 215 3.29 0.78 7.25
N ILE A 216 3.03 0.63 5.94
CA ILE A 216 1.67 0.35 5.44
C ILE A 216 1.17 -0.99 6.01
N ALA A 217 2.00 -2.03 6.01
CA ALA A 217 1.65 -3.31 6.60
C ALA A 217 1.29 -3.17 8.10
N CYS A 218 2.04 -2.34 8.84
CA CYS A 218 1.74 -2.08 10.25
C CYS A 218 0.46 -1.27 10.47
N GLU A 219 0.10 -0.36 9.56
CA GLU A 219 -1.16 0.38 9.64
C GLU A 219 -2.39 -0.49 9.35
N MET A 220 -2.21 -1.60 8.66
CA MET A 220 -3.27 -2.54 8.29
C MET A 220 -3.59 -3.54 9.42
N SER A 221 -3.37 -3.18 10.69
CA SER A 221 -3.50 -4.10 11.85
C SER A 221 -4.82 -4.87 11.92
N ASN A 222 -5.91 -4.32 11.38
CA ASN A 222 -7.24 -4.93 11.40
C ASN A 222 -7.50 -5.87 10.22
N VAL A 223 -6.53 -6.05 9.32
CA VAL A 223 -6.71 -6.82 8.08
C VAL A 223 -6.09 -8.21 8.25
N PRO A 224 -6.81 -9.30 7.89
CA PRO A 224 -6.46 -10.67 8.27
C PRO A 224 -5.12 -11.25 7.78
N ASN A 225 -4.30 -10.55 6.97
CA ASN A 225 -2.95 -11.04 6.62
C ASN A 225 -1.85 -10.00 6.91
N SER A 226 -2.13 -8.94 7.67
CA SER A 226 -1.15 -7.88 7.94
C SER A 226 0.14 -8.40 8.58
N LEU A 227 0.03 -9.36 9.50
CA LEU A 227 1.17 -10.03 10.13
C LEU A 227 2.01 -10.81 9.10
N MET A 228 1.36 -11.60 8.23
CA MET A 228 2.05 -12.35 7.18
C MET A 228 2.71 -11.43 6.17
N VAL A 229 2.03 -10.36 5.76
CA VAL A 229 2.58 -9.35 4.85
C VAL A 229 3.82 -8.69 5.46
N ALA A 230 3.76 -8.29 6.73
CA ALA A 230 4.91 -7.73 7.44
C ALA A 230 6.07 -8.73 7.52
N HIS A 231 5.78 -10.00 7.83
CA HIS A 231 6.77 -11.08 7.87
C HIS A 231 7.49 -11.23 6.53
N GLU A 232 6.75 -11.34 5.42
CA GLU A 232 7.35 -11.48 4.10
C GLU A 232 8.17 -10.26 3.67
N LEU A 233 7.77 -9.05 4.07
CA LEU A 233 8.57 -7.84 3.82
C LEU A 233 9.88 -7.86 4.61
N LEU A 234 9.85 -8.30 5.87
CA LEU A 234 11.01 -8.39 6.73
C LEU A 234 11.98 -9.50 6.26
N GLU A 235 11.47 -10.68 5.90
CA GLU A 235 12.25 -11.75 5.25
C GLU A 235 12.92 -11.26 3.96
N ALA A 236 12.23 -10.42 3.18
CA ALA A 236 12.79 -9.82 1.97
C ALA A 236 13.83 -8.71 2.25
N GLY A 237 14.10 -8.39 3.51
CA GLY A 237 15.11 -7.42 3.93
C GLY A 237 14.61 -5.97 4.03
N ALA A 238 13.32 -5.76 4.32
CA ALA A 238 12.81 -4.42 4.61
C ALA A 238 13.45 -3.86 5.90
N ASP A 239 13.86 -2.59 5.89
CA ASP A 239 14.40 -1.94 7.08
C ASP A 239 13.32 -1.80 8.19
N VAL A 240 13.47 -2.63 9.22
CA VAL A 240 12.63 -2.68 10.42
C VAL A 240 12.66 -1.35 11.20
N ASN A 241 13.71 -0.57 11.03
CA ASN A 241 13.94 0.71 11.70
C ASN A 241 13.67 1.91 10.80
N SER A 242 13.07 1.69 9.62
CA SER A 242 12.76 2.76 8.69
C SER A 242 11.87 3.81 9.35
N ILE A 243 12.11 5.09 9.06
CA ILE A 243 11.37 6.20 9.67
C ILE A 243 10.33 6.73 8.69
N MET A 244 9.06 6.63 9.05
CA MET A 244 7.96 7.37 8.41
C MET A 244 7.99 8.82 8.89
N SER A 245 7.78 9.76 7.98
CA SER A 245 7.52 11.16 8.33
C SER A 245 6.08 11.52 7.99
N GLY A 246 5.36 12.19 8.89
CA GLY A 246 3.98 12.63 8.67
C GLY A 246 3.73 14.02 9.23
N LEU A 247 2.67 14.69 8.81
CA LEU A 247 2.07 15.79 9.56
C LEU A 247 0.84 15.26 10.30
N GLU A 248 0.83 15.39 11.63
CA GLU A 248 -0.39 15.24 12.44
C GLU A 248 -0.91 16.63 12.78
N CYS A 249 -2.22 16.84 12.62
CA CYS A 249 -2.90 18.02 13.14
C CYS A 249 -3.52 17.66 14.50
N GLU A 250 -3.21 18.45 15.52
CA GLU A 250 -3.82 18.31 16.85
C GLU A 250 -5.18 19.02 16.83
N ASN A 251 -6.27 18.27 17.08
CA ASN A 251 -7.70 18.62 17.19
C ASN A 251 -8.24 19.88 16.47
N VAL A 252 -9.28 19.64 15.66
CA VAL A 252 -9.97 20.60 14.79
C VAL A 252 -10.80 21.65 15.57
N ASP A 253 -11.10 21.40 16.85
CA ASP A 253 -12.04 22.25 17.61
C ASP A 253 -11.46 23.60 18.06
N THR A 254 -10.18 23.84 17.84
CA THR A 254 -9.57 25.15 18.11
C THR A 254 -9.20 25.86 16.81
N PRO A 255 -9.45 27.18 16.68
CA PRO A 255 -9.15 27.95 15.47
C PRO A 255 -7.65 28.06 15.15
N GLN A 256 -6.78 27.47 15.98
CA GLN A 256 -5.33 27.38 15.76
C GLN A 256 -4.95 25.92 15.55
N VAL A 257 -5.22 25.37 14.36
CA VAL A 257 -4.76 24.03 13.99
C VAL A 257 -3.23 24.02 14.00
N ARG A 258 -2.64 23.45 15.04
CA ARG A 258 -1.20 23.21 15.10
C ARG A 258 -0.92 21.91 14.37
N SER A 259 -0.11 22.00 13.31
CA SER A 259 0.45 20.84 12.62
C SER A 259 1.84 20.55 13.19
N TYR A 260 2.08 19.29 13.51
CA TYR A 260 3.38 18.81 13.97
C TYR A 260 3.90 17.77 13.00
N ARG A 261 5.19 17.85 12.69
CA ARG A 261 5.86 16.78 11.96
C ARG A 261 6.12 15.63 12.93
N ILE A 262 5.67 14.45 12.57
CA ILE A 262 5.84 13.22 13.33
C ILE A 262 6.83 12.34 12.60
N CYS A 263 7.77 11.78 13.35
CA CYS A 263 8.59 10.67 12.91
C CYS A 263 8.21 9.42 13.72
N GLU A 264 7.73 8.39 13.03
CA GLU A 264 7.41 7.09 13.63
C GLU A 264 8.20 5.99 12.93
N THR A 265 8.46 4.92 13.67
CA THR A 265 9.05 3.68 13.15
C THR A 265 7.95 2.61 13.09
N PRO A 266 8.13 1.47 12.42
CA PRO A 266 7.16 0.38 12.41
C PRO A 266 6.72 -0.04 13.82
N VAL A 267 7.63 -0.05 14.79
CA VAL A 267 7.33 -0.35 16.21
C VAL A 267 6.31 0.62 16.80
N HIS A 268 6.48 1.91 16.57
CA HIS A 268 5.55 2.93 17.06
C HIS A 268 4.14 2.72 16.51
N ILE A 269 4.02 2.35 15.22
CA ILE A 269 2.74 2.06 14.58
C ILE A 269 2.12 0.80 15.18
N ALA A 270 2.90 -0.28 15.35
CA ALA A 270 2.42 -1.52 15.95
C ALA A 270 1.84 -1.29 17.36
N ILE A 271 2.55 -0.54 18.21
CA ILE A 271 2.09 -0.19 19.57
C ILE A 271 0.83 0.68 19.52
N ARG A 272 0.80 1.72 18.67
CA ARG A 272 -0.37 2.58 18.49
C ARG A 272 -1.59 1.79 18.04
N SER A 273 -1.39 0.75 17.23
CA SER A 273 -2.45 -0.13 16.74
C SER A 273 -2.87 -1.21 17.75
N GLY A 274 -2.10 -1.42 18.83
CA GLY A 274 -2.32 -2.52 19.78
C GLY A 274 -2.05 -3.91 19.20
N ASN A 275 -1.34 -4.02 18.07
CA ASN A 275 -1.05 -5.29 17.41
C ASN A 275 0.20 -5.94 18.02
N ILE A 276 0.02 -6.66 19.12
CA ILE A 276 1.10 -7.33 19.86
C ILE A 276 1.85 -8.37 19.01
N PRO A 277 1.18 -9.25 18.22
CA PRO A 277 1.90 -10.19 17.35
C PRO A 277 2.85 -9.49 16.37
N LEU A 278 2.42 -8.37 15.81
CA LEU A 278 3.24 -7.58 14.90
C LEU A 278 4.41 -6.89 15.62
N LEU A 279 4.19 -6.39 16.84
CA LEU A 279 5.27 -5.83 17.66
C LEU A 279 6.35 -6.87 17.93
N TYR A 280 5.96 -8.08 18.34
CA TYR A 280 6.88 -9.20 18.56
C TYR A 280 7.66 -9.53 17.29
N LEU A 281 6.96 -9.62 16.16
CA LEU A 281 7.60 -9.85 14.87
C LEU A 281 8.66 -8.78 14.57
N LEU A 282 8.37 -7.50 14.79
CA LEU A 282 9.35 -6.43 14.58
C LEU A 282 10.57 -6.57 15.51
N VAL A 283 10.35 -6.86 16.80
CA VAL A 283 11.46 -7.07 17.77
C VAL A 283 12.33 -8.26 17.36
N LYS A 284 11.72 -9.37 16.93
CA LYS A 284 12.44 -10.55 16.42
C LYS A 284 13.38 -10.21 15.26
N TYR A 285 13.02 -9.23 14.44
CA TYR A 285 13.84 -8.76 13.32
C TYR A 285 14.80 -7.61 13.69
N GLY A 286 15.02 -7.35 14.98
CA GLY A 286 15.99 -6.36 15.45
C GLY A 286 15.47 -4.92 15.44
N ALA A 287 14.17 -4.72 15.64
CA ALA A 287 13.64 -3.37 15.80
C ALA A 287 14.22 -2.68 17.03
N ASN A 288 14.68 -1.44 16.86
CA ASN A 288 15.21 -0.61 17.93
C ASN A 288 14.07 0.08 18.68
N LEU A 289 13.84 -0.37 19.92
CA LEU A 289 12.79 0.12 20.82
C LEU A 289 13.14 1.47 21.47
N ASP A 290 14.42 1.87 21.45
CA ASP A 290 14.89 3.13 22.02
C ASP A 290 14.71 4.32 21.09
N MET A 291 14.31 4.09 19.84
CA MET A 291 14.04 5.17 18.90
C MET A 291 12.88 6.03 19.43
N PRO A 292 13.09 7.33 19.68
CA PRO A 292 12.04 8.18 20.20
C PRO A 292 11.02 8.50 19.10
N LYS A 293 9.73 8.49 19.45
CA LYS A 293 8.72 9.18 18.65
C LYS A 293 9.01 10.67 18.68
N VAL A 294 9.42 11.23 17.55
CA VAL A 294 9.74 12.65 17.45
C VAL A 294 8.50 13.41 17.01
N ARG A 295 8.12 14.42 17.79
CA ARG A 295 7.14 15.46 17.41
C ARG A 295 7.87 16.79 17.30
N CYS A 296 8.01 17.30 16.09
CA CYS A 296 8.60 18.62 15.85
C CYS A 296 7.50 19.62 15.49
N PRO A 297 7.48 20.82 16.10
CA PRO A 297 6.74 21.94 15.56
C PRO A 297 7.12 22.18 14.10
N ARG A 298 6.14 22.56 13.28
CA ARG A 298 6.34 22.81 11.85
C ARG A 298 7.46 23.84 11.62
N GLY A 299 8.34 23.55 10.66
CA GLY A 299 9.48 24.41 10.30
C GLY A 299 10.78 24.12 11.06
N MET A 300 10.76 23.29 12.12
CA MET A 300 11.99 22.82 12.76
C MET A 300 12.48 21.54 12.08
N PHE A 301 13.69 21.58 11.50
CA PHE A 301 14.34 20.36 11.02
C PHE A 301 14.63 19.42 12.19
N PRO A 302 14.55 18.09 12.01
CA PRO A 302 14.80 17.10 13.07
C PRO A 302 16.15 17.27 13.80
N ALA A 303 17.11 17.95 13.17
CA ALA A 303 18.42 18.22 13.76
C ALA A 303 18.41 19.24 14.92
N HIS A 304 17.35 20.03 15.13
CA HIS A 304 17.45 21.26 15.94
C HIS A 304 16.85 21.25 17.34
N SER A 305 16.03 20.27 17.73
CA SER A 305 15.59 20.11 19.13
C SER A 305 14.69 18.90 19.26
N PHE A 306 15.20 17.85 19.91
CA PHE A 306 14.40 16.70 20.31
C PHE A 306 13.63 17.07 21.57
N ILE A 307 12.30 17.13 21.48
CA ILE A 307 11.46 17.10 22.67
C ILE A 307 11.01 15.65 22.83
N PRO A 308 11.69 14.82 23.65
CA PRO A 308 11.21 13.49 23.93
C PRO A 308 9.88 13.62 24.66
N PHE A 309 8.77 13.33 23.97
CA PHE A 309 7.49 13.25 24.67
C PHE A 309 7.55 12.05 25.62
N GLY A 310 7.39 12.34 26.90
CA GLY A 310 7.60 11.42 28.00
C GLY A 310 6.73 10.17 27.90
N ARG A 311 7.40 9.03 27.92
CA ARG A 311 7.20 7.82 28.75
C ARG A 311 8.10 6.75 28.12
N ARG A 312 9.39 6.70 28.49
CA ARG A 312 10.31 5.62 28.09
C ARG A 312 9.98 4.28 28.79
N LYS A 313 9.36 4.35 29.97
CA LYS A 313 9.06 3.19 30.83
C LYS A 313 8.01 2.17 30.31
N PRO A 314 6.95 2.53 29.55
CA PRO A 314 5.95 1.56 29.11
C PRO A 314 6.48 0.60 28.05
N LEU A 315 7.43 1.03 27.21
CA LEU A 315 8.01 0.19 26.15
C LEU A 315 8.79 -0.98 26.75
N ILE A 316 9.69 -0.67 27.69
CA ILE A 316 10.47 -1.65 28.44
C ILE A 316 9.55 -2.56 29.26
N ALA A 317 8.54 -2.00 29.95
CA ALA A 317 7.60 -2.80 30.73
C ALA A 317 6.71 -3.72 29.86
N ILE A 318 6.34 -3.30 28.64
CA ILE A 318 5.59 -4.14 27.70
C ILE A 318 6.49 -5.26 27.17
N THR A 319 7.77 -4.99 26.89
CA THR A 319 8.69 -6.04 26.45
C THR A 319 9.10 -6.99 27.56
N GLU A 320 9.35 -6.52 28.78
CA GLU A 320 9.66 -7.36 29.94
C GLU A 320 8.46 -8.24 30.32
N ALA A 321 7.23 -7.69 30.35
CA ALA A 321 6.02 -8.47 30.59
C ALA A 321 5.75 -9.50 29.48
N TYR A 322 6.24 -9.23 28.26
CA TYR A 322 6.05 -10.11 27.12
C TYR A 322 7.17 -11.15 26.98
N GLU A 323 8.42 -10.83 27.31
CA GLU A 323 9.51 -11.81 27.40
C GLU A 323 9.21 -12.85 28.48
N ALA A 324 8.68 -12.42 29.63
CA ALA A 324 8.17 -13.33 30.66
C ALA A 324 7.02 -14.23 30.17
N PHE A 325 6.15 -13.71 29.28
CA PHE A 325 5.08 -14.48 28.65
C PHE A 325 5.62 -15.49 27.63
N VAL A 326 6.58 -15.08 26.80
CA VAL A 326 7.21 -15.91 25.76
C VAL A 326 8.02 -17.05 26.37
N GLU A 327 8.78 -16.79 27.44
CA GLU A 327 9.50 -17.84 28.18
C GLU A 327 8.56 -18.87 28.84
N ALA A 328 7.33 -18.47 29.17
CA ALA A 328 6.34 -19.37 29.77
C ALA A 328 5.64 -20.30 28.75
N GLU A 329 5.64 -19.98 27.45
CA GLU A 329 4.74 -20.64 26.48
C GLU A 329 5.40 -21.22 25.20
N ILE A 330 6.72 -21.11 24.99
CA ILE A 330 7.38 -21.75 23.84
C ILE A 330 7.55 -23.27 24.08
N SER A 331 6.56 -24.03 23.61
CA SER A 331 6.75 -25.34 22.97
C SER A 331 6.52 -25.16 21.47
N ASP A 332 7.43 -25.68 20.63
CA ASP A 332 7.58 -25.45 19.17
C ASP A 332 6.35 -25.74 18.27
N SER A 333 5.18 -26.04 18.84
CA SER A 333 3.93 -26.38 18.14
C SER A 333 3.12 -25.17 17.63
N TYR A 334 3.54 -23.92 17.87
CA TYR A 334 2.63 -22.77 17.81
C TYR A 334 2.35 -22.17 16.42
N LEU A 335 3.21 -22.36 15.42
CA LEU A 335 2.94 -21.85 14.06
C LEU A 335 1.72 -22.50 13.39
N ILE A 336 1.25 -23.65 13.89
CA ILE A 336 0.07 -24.37 13.37
C ILE A 336 -1.23 -23.95 14.10
N LYS A 337 -1.15 -23.22 15.23
CA LYS A 337 -2.31 -22.91 16.10
C LYS A 337 -2.73 -21.42 16.14
N VAL A 338 -1.97 -20.52 15.50
CA VAL A 338 -2.28 -19.08 15.51
C VAL A 338 -3.66 -18.78 14.90
N ASP A 339 -4.09 -19.53 13.88
CA ASP A 339 -5.42 -19.38 13.27
C ASP A 339 -6.58 -19.71 14.23
N THR A 340 -6.34 -20.56 15.24
CA THR A 340 -7.36 -21.01 16.19
C THR A 340 -7.44 -20.14 17.44
N LEU A 341 -6.32 -19.55 17.88
CA LEU A 341 -6.24 -18.75 19.11
C LEU A 341 -6.57 -17.26 18.90
N VAL A 342 -6.25 -16.68 17.73
CA VAL A 342 -6.61 -15.29 17.40
C VAL A 342 -8.13 -15.08 17.33
N ALA A 343 -8.89 -16.17 17.11
CA ALA A 343 -10.35 -16.12 17.06
C ALA A 343 -11.04 -16.26 18.42
N GLN A 344 -10.36 -16.73 19.49
CA GLN A 344 -11.06 -17.13 20.71
C GLN A 344 -10.79 -16.26 21.94
N GLN A 345 -9.55 -15.84 22.26
CA GLN A 345 -9.33 -15.22 23.58
C GLN A 345 -8.17 -14.20 23.65
N PRO A 346 -8.39 -12.95 23.21
CA PRO A 346 -7.48 -11.84 23.53
C PRO A 346 -7.55 -11.38 25.00
N PHE A 347 -8.59 -11.78 25.75
CA PHE A 347 -8.84 -11.29 27.12
C PHE A 347 -8.11 -12.10 28.20
N GLU A 348 -8.03 -13.44 28.09
CA GLU A 348 -7.36 -14.28 29.10
C GLU A 348 -5.84 -14.06 29.10
N ILE A 349 -5.26 -13.88 27.91
CA ILE A 349 -3.83 -13.51 27.73
C ILE A 349 -3.52 -12.16 28.39
N PHE A 350 -4.48 -11.21 28.41
CA PHE A 350 -4.30 -9.91 29.05
C PHE A 350 -4.41 -9.99 30.58
N GLU A 351 -5.34 -10.79 31.13
CA GLU A 351 -5.44 -11.03 32.58
C GLU A 351 -4.18 -11.73 33.12
N ASP A 352 -3.60 -12.67 32.38
CA ASP A 352 -2.36 -13.34 32.76
C ASP A 352 -1.14 -12.41 32.72
N MET A 353 -1.04 -11.52 31.72
CA MET A 353 -0.01 -10.48 31.68
C MET A 353 -0.14 -9.47 32.83
N VAL A 354 -1.37 -9.09 33.20
CA VAL A 354 -1.64 -8.22 34.36
C VAL A 354 -1.31 -8.96 35.67
N SER A 355 -1.58 -10.26 35.74
CA SER A 355 -1.22 -11.11 36.88
C SER A 355 0.28 -11.26 37.07
N ALA A 356 1.06 -11.36 35.99
CA ALA A 356 2.51 -11.41 36.04
C ALA A 356 3.12 -10.07 36.51
N LEU A 357 2.50 -8.94 36.14
CA LEU A 357 2.90 -7.59 36.57
C LEU A 357 2.55 -7.28 38.05
N ASN A 358 1.73 -8.11 38.71
CA ASN A 358 1.35 -7.93 40.12
C ASN A 358 2.51 -8.03 41.12
N GLY A 359 3.69 -8.46 40.69
CA GLY A 359 4.89 -8.51 41.54
C GLY A 359 5.61 -7.18 41.74
N GLU A 360 5.45 -6.19 40.85
CA GLU A 360 6.42 -5.07 40.74
C GLU A 360 5.85 -3.65 40.74
N LEU A 361 4.52 -3.46 40.66
CA LEU A 361 3.90 -2.12 40.63
C LEU A 361 3.12 -1.77 41.91
N PRO A 362 3.25 -0.54 42.46
CA PRO A 362 2.43 -0.09 43.57
C PRO A 362 0.93 -0.05 43.20
N ASN A 363 0.10 -0.68 44.03
CA ASN A 363 -1.35 -0.92 43.85
C ASN A 363 -2.21 0.23 43.27
N ARG A 364 -1.82 1.52 43.43
CA ARG A 364 -2.61 2.66 42.93
C ARG A 364 -2.49 2.90 41.42
N HIS A 365 -1.38 2.51 40.80
CA HIS A 365 -1.22 2.64 39.34
C HIS A 365 -1.95 1.52 38.58
N HIS A 366 -2.20 0.41 39.25
CA HIS A 366 -2.92 -0.76 38.74
C HIS A 366 -4.40 -0.46 38.47
N GLU A 367 -5.13 0.09 39.44
CA GLU A 367 -6.56 0.42 39.25
C GLU A 367 -6.77 1.41 38.11
N ILE A 368 -5.91 2.43 38.02
CA ILE A 368 -6.00 3.46 36.98
C ILE A 368 -5.70 2.88 35.60
N PHE A 369 -4.65 2.05 35.47
CA PHE A 369 -4.30 1.43 34.18
C PHE A 369 -5.36 0.41 33.74
N SER A 370 -5.85 -0.42 34.66
CA SER A 370 -6.91 -1.40 34.41
C SER A 370 -8.22 -0.71 33.99
N LEU A 371 -8.63 0.36 34.69
CA LEU A 371 -9.82 1.16 34.34
C LEU A 371 -9.69 1.84 32.97
N GLU A 372 -8.53 2.41 32.65
CA GLU A 372 -8.29 3.11 31.37
C GLU A 372 -8.34 2.13 30.19
N MET A 373 -7.80 0.91 30.38
CA MET A 373 -7.81 -0.15 29.36
C MET A 373 -9.21 -0.74 29.19
N LYS A 374 -9.92 -1.07 30.27
CA LYS A 374 -11.34 -1.52 30.21
C LYS A 374 -12.21 -0.50 29.47
N ARG A 375 -12.03 0.79 29.78
CA ARG A 375 -12.72 1.89 29.09
C ARG A 375 -12.40 1.98 27.60
N LYS A 376 -11.14 1.79 27.18
CA LYS A 376 -10.73 1.87 25.76
C LYS A 376 -11.21 0.68 24.93
N PHE A 377 -11.32 -0.49 25.53
CA PHE A 377 -11.75 -1.72 24.87
C PHE A 377 -13.24 -2.04 25.05
N GLY A 378 -13.99 -1.20 25.76
CA GLY A 378 -15.45 -1.35 25.90
C GLY A 378 -15.88 -2.45 26.87
N LEU A 379 -15.11 -2.66 27.94
CA LEU A 379 -15.32 -3.67 28.98
C LEU A 379 -15.82 -3.09 30.31
#